data_AF-A0A380S8M8-F1
#
_entry.id   AF-A0A380S8M8-F1
#
_cell.length_a   1.000
_cell.length_b   1.000
_cell.length_c   1.000
_cell.angle_alpha   90.00
_cell.angle_beta   90.00
_cell.angle_gamma   90.00
#
_symmetry.space_group_name_H-M   'P 1'
#
loop_
_entity.id
_entity.type
_entity.pdbx_description
1 polymer ?
#
loop_
_entity_poly.entity_id
_entity_poly.type
_entity_poly.pdbx_seq_one_letter_code
_entity_poly.pdbx_strand_id
1 'polypeptide(L)'
;MGLNKIVLALVAGMLLVEPTCAKSSFKGLLKSLSKGKQKQTEKDVPTPANSQVKPAAQTQNTFVDSRDGATYKFVKIGDLVWMAQNLNYGDTIAAPGLIGNSWCYDNDKRNCAQYGRLYSWSAAMDSAGNISNNAKGCGKGKKCTPTYPVRGVCPEGWHFPELAEWQNLADAVDRKKEALLANIYYGAKDEYGFAGLAAGSHRFDGTDTVFWGLTHNGDFWTSSEYDEKEAFEWGLASNKWSYGEPGYGKTAGYSVRCVKDDSFAAANVVFHDPRDAKSYKVANIGGVVWFAHNLDFKTKESWCFNDGWANCERYGRLYTWKAAQNACPNGWRLPTDSELPAIVDNVERLQIEASGNRDAKGKYGWPPRAEFWTSGATGSKGKFYYYDLNTKTGNFETLNKKAAKPVRCVRK
;
A
#
# COMPACT_ATOMS: atom_id res chain seq x y z
N MET A 1 59.86 -32.34 39.50
CA MET A 1 59.84 -33.06 38.20
C MET A 1 59.89 -31.97 37.13
N GLY A 2 61.06 -31.53 36.64
CA GLY A 2 61.98 -32.24 35.72
C GLY A 2 61.36 -32.23 34.32
N LEU A 3 61.93 -31.66 33.24
CA LEU A 3 63.32 -31.33 32.90
C LEU A 3 63.35 -30.41 31.64
N ASN A 4 64.39 -29.57 31.53
CA ASN A 4 65.12 -29.04 30.34
C ASN A 4 64.40 -28.33 29.17
N LYS A 5 64.69 -27.06 28.81
CA LYS A 5 65.92 -26.29 28.45
C LYS A 5 66.49 -26.54 27.03
N ILE A 6 66.96 -25.42 26.44
CA ILE A 6 67.89 -25.20 25.30
C ILE A 6 67.19 -24.93 23.94
N VAL A 7 67.47 -23.91 23.09
CA VAL A 7 68.11 -22.56 23.06
C VAL A 7 68.23 -22.14 21.55
N LEU A 8 68.51 -20.84 21.28
CA LEU A 8 69.03 -20.18 20.04
C LEU A 8 67.95 -19.67 19.04
N ALA A 9 67.60 -18.37 18.88
CA ALA A 9 68.28 -17.08 18.66
C ALA A 9 68.49 -16.69 17.16
N LEU A 10 67.91 -15.51 16.78
CA LEU A 10 68.32 -14.52 15.75
C LEU A 10 68.12 -14.93 14.24
N VAL A 11 67.69 -14.13 13.24
CA VAL A 11 67.74 -12.68 12.91
C VAL A 11 66.64 -12.29 11.87
N ALA A 12 66.18 -11.04 11.95
CA ALA A 12 65.60 -10.07 10.98
C ALA A 12 64.92 -10.46 9.65
N GLY A 13 63.87 -9.70 9.33
CA GLY A 13 63.34 -9.53 7.96
C GLY A 13 62.04 -8.72 7.91
N MET A 14 62.11 -7.40 8.09
CA MET A 14 61.05 -6.45 7.72
C MET A 14 60.88 -6.43 6.19
N LEU A 15 59.65 -6.45 5.68
CA LEU A 15 59.28 -5.77 4.44
C LEU A 15 57.76 -5.50 4.42
N LEU A 16 57.44 -4.21 4.46
CA LEU A 16 56.14 -3.60 4.22
C LEU A 16 55.84 -3.63 2.71
N VAL A 17 54.58 -3.88 2.34
CA VAL A 17 54.08 -3.66 0.97
C VAL A 17 52.87 -2.74 1.06
N GLU A 18 53.02 -1.51 0.57
CA GLU A 18 51.92 -0.59 0.23
C GLU A 18 51.57 -0.72 -1.27
N PRO A 19 50.33 -0.44 -1.70
CA PRO A 19 50.00 -0.33 -3.11
C PRO A 19 49.94 1.14 -3.56
N THR A 20 50.80 1.53 -4.51
CA THR A 20 50.71 2.82 -5.22
C THR A 20 50.17 2.67 -6.64
N CYS A 21 49.27 3.60 -6.97
CA CYS A 21 48.65 3.84 -8.27
C CYS A 21 49.66 4.42 -9.30
N ALA A 22 49.55 4.06 -10.59
CA ALA A 22 50.29 4.71 -11.68
C ALA A 22 49.42 4.92 -12.94
N LYS A 23 49.41 6.17 -13.42
CA LYS A 23 48.86 6.64 -14.71
C LYS A 23 50.01 7.04 -15.65
N SER A 24 49.69 7.10 -16.95
CA SER A 24 50.48 7.62 -18.11
C SER A 24 51.39 6.59 -18.79
N SER A 25 51.65 6.58 -20.11
CA SER A 25 51.30 7.47 -21.22
C SER A 25 51.39 6.67 -22.53
N PHE A 26 50.64 7.02 -23.58
CA PHE A 26 51.01 6.63 -24.95
C PHE A 26 50.67 7.75 -25.94
N LYS A 27 51.69 8.56 -26.24
CA LYS A 27 51.71 9.53 -27.34
C LYS A 27 52.85 9.10 -28.26
N GLY A 28 52.53 8.69 -29.48
CA GLY A 28 53.55 8.47 -30.51
C GLY A 28 53.16 7.46 -31.58
N LEU A 29 52.31 7.86 -32.54
CA LEU A 29 52.58 7.62 -33.97
C LEU A 29 51.59 8.41 -34.84
N LEU A 30 52.06 9.54 -35.37
CA LEU A 30 51.47 10.22 -36.53
C LEU A 30 52.60 10.41 -37.53
N LYS A 31 52.52 9.78 -38.71
CA LYS A 31 53.07 10.27 -40.00
C LYS A 31 52.79 9.27 -41.14
N SER A 32 51.77 9.57 -41.94
CA SER A 32 51.61 9.42 -43.40
C SER A 32 50.09 9.47 -43.63
N LEU A 33 49.46 10.24 -44.51
CA LEU A 33 49.83 10.92 -45.74
C LEU A 33 49.00 12.23 -45.86
N SER A 34 49.62 13.27 -46.42
CA SER A 34 48.98 14.52 -46.81
C SER A 34 48.77 14.57 -48.32
N LYS A 35 47.62 15.11 -48.78
CA LYS A 35 47.46 16.21 -49.78
C LYS A 35 46.22 16.02 -50.66
N GLY A 36 45.45 17.11 -50.79
CA GLY A 36 44.42 17.28 -51.81
C GLY A 36 43.39 18.35 -51.46
N LYS A 37 43.71 19.63 -51.65
CA LYS A 37 42.74 20.75 -51.68
C LYS A 37 42.29 20.95 -53.12
N GLN A 38 40.99 20.99 -53.38
CA GLN A 38 40.42 21.80 -54.47
C GLN A 38 39.08 22.42 -54.05
N LYS A 39 38.87 23.64 -54.54
CA LYS A 39 37.79 24.59 -54.23
C LYS A 39 36.93 24.70 -55.49
N GLN A 40 35.63 24.42 -55.41
CA GLN A 40 34.65 24.81 -56.43
C GLN A 40 33.30 25.14 -55.80
N THR A 41 32.60 26.02 -56.49
CA THR A 41 31.50 26.93 -56.13
C THR A 41 30.10 26.31 -56.22
N GLU A 42 29.25 26.70 -55.25
CA GLU A 42 27.82 27.06 -55.31
C GLU A 42 26.88 26.33 -56.30
N LYS A 43 25.92 25.56 -55.75
CA LYS A 43 24.51 25.52 -56.21
C LYS A 43 23.57 25.20 -55.03
N ASP A 44 22.60 26.07 -54.84
CA ASP A 44 21.49 25.95 -53.89
C ASP A 44 20.58 24.76 -54.18
N VAL A 45 20.31 23.95 -53.15
CA VAL A 45 19.21 22.98 -53.11
C VAL A 45 18.57 23.08 -51.71
N PRO A 46 17.26 23.39 -51.59
CA PRO A 46 16.65 23.63 -50.29
C PRO A 46 16.51 22.31 -49.51
N THR A 47 17.16 22.24 -48.35
CA THR A 47 17.02 21.12 -47.41
C THR A 47 15.89 21.46 -46.42
N PRO A 48 14.95 20.54 -46.14
CA PRO A 48 13.86 20.80 -45.22
C PRO A 48 14.38 21.04 -43.80
N ALA A 49 13.79 22.03 -43.14
CA ALA A 49 14.13 22.47 -41.80
C ALA A 49 14.13 21.30 -40.80
N ASN A 50 15.31 20.96 -40.29
CA ASN A 50 15.46 20.06 -39.16
C ASN A 50 15.04 20.82 -37.89
N SER A 51 13.76 20.76 -37.58
CA SER A 51 13.22 21.15 -36.27
C SER A 51 13.82 20.22 -35.22
N GLN A 52 14.96 20.62 -34.64
CA GLN A 52 15.46 20.08 -33.39
C GLN A 52 14.45 20.43 -32.29
N VAL A 53 13.42 19.60 -32.15
CA VAL A 53 12.60 19.57 -30.95
C VAL A 53 13.51 19.12 -29.84
N LYS A 54 13.98 20.10 -29.05
CA LYS A 54 14.59 19.90 -27.75
C LYS A 54 13.70 18.89 -27.00
N PRO A 55 14.21 17.75 -26.50
CA PRO A 55 13.38 16.81 -25.76
C PRO A 55 12.70 17.59 -24.63
N ALA A 56 11.37 17.54 -24.59
CA ALA A 56 10.60 18.05 -23.48
C ALA A 56 11.23 17.49 -22.21
N ALA A 57 11.63 18.36 -21.28
CA ALA A 57 12.15 17.96 -19.99
C ALA A 57 11.16 16.95 -19.40
N GLN A 58 11.59 15.69 -19.25
CA GLN A 58 10.84 14.71 -18.46
C GLN A 58 10.55 15.41 -17.14
N THR A 59 9.29 15.67 -16.85
CA THR A 59 8.84 16.04 -15.51
C THR A 59 9.40 14.98 -14.58
N GLN A 60 10.41 15.31 -13.79
CA GLN A 60 10.99 14.34 -12.85
C GLN A 60 9.84 13.88 -11.95
N ASN A 61 9.53 12.58 -11.96
CA ASN A 61 8.55 11.97 -11.07
C ASN A 61 9.10 11.93 -9.65
N THR A 62 9.28 13.11 -9.06
CA THR A 62 9.86 13.33 -7.74
C THR A 62 9.03 14.33 -6.96
N PHE A 63 9.01 14.19 -5.64
CA PHE A 63 8.49 15.20 -4.73
C PHE A 63 9.44 15.37 -3.54
N VAL A 64 9.32 16.49 -2.84
CA VAL A 64 10.10 16.77 -1.62
C VAL A 64 9.18 16.59 -0.41
N ASP A 65 9.60 15.77 0.55
CA ASP A 65 8.96 15.67 1.85
C ASP A 65 9.26 16.94 2.66
N SER A 66 8.25 17.75 2.93
CA SER A 66 8.40 19.02 3.63
C SER A 66 8.86 18.87 5.08
N ARG A 67 8.79 17.67 5.66
CA ARG A 67 9.11 17.40 7.06
C ARG A 67 10.62 17.29 7.29
N ASP A 68 11.38 16.78 6.32
CA ASP A 68 12.81 16.53 6.43
C ASP A 68 13.63 16.98 5.20
N GLY A 69 12.97 17.47 4.15
CA GLY A 69 13.60 17.90 2.90
C GLY A 69 14.04 16.75 1.99
N ALA A 70 13.72 15.50 2.33
CA ALA A 70 14.09 14.35 1.51
C ALA A 70 13.33 14.36 0.18
N THR A 71 14.04 14.11 -0.91
CA THR A 71 13.43 13.99 -2.25
C THR A 71 13.19 12.52 -2.56
N TYR A 72 11.94 12.17 -2.85
CA TYR A 72 11.53 10.82 -3.20
C TYR A 72 11.00 10.77 -4.64
N LYS A 73 11.31 9.67 -5.33
CA LYS A 73 10.70 9.33 -6.62
C LYS A 73 9.33 8.67 -6.43
N PHE A 74 8.50 8.72 -7.46
CA PHE A 74 7.25 7.98 -7.53
C PHE A 74 7.00 7.40 -8.92
N VAL A 75 6.12 6.41 -8.99
CA VAL A 75 5.75 5.73 -10.23
C VAL A 75 4.27 5.36 -10.21
N LYS A 76 3.62 5.38 -11.37
CA LYS A 76 2.26 4.87 -11.52
C LYS A 76 2.32 3.40 -11.94
N ILE A 77 1.69 2.52 -11.17
CA ILE A 77 1.56 1.09 -11.48
C ILE A 77 0.09 0.71 -11.32
N GLY A 78 -0.51 0.19 -12.38
CA GLY A 78 -1.97 0.11 -12.47
C GLY A 78 -2.61 1.49 -12.32
N ASP A 79 -3.60 1.60 -11.43
CA ASP A 79 -4.30 2.86 -11.16
C ASP A 79 -3.66 3.70 -10.05
N LEU A 80 -2.73 3.14 -9.27
CA LEU A 80 -2.16 3.79 -8.08
C LEU A 80 -0.79 4.41 -8.38
N VAL A 81 -0.50 5.51 -7.68
CA VAL A 81 0.81 6.17 -7.70
C VAL A 81 1.55 5.84 -6.42
N TRP A 82 2.63 5.07 -6.55
CA TRP A 82 3.45 4.57 -5.45
C TRP A 82 4.73 5.39 -5.30
N MET A 83 5.19 5.58 -4.07
CA MET A 83 6.60 5.94 -3.87
C MET A 83 7.49 4.86 -4.48
N ALA A 84 8.51 5.29 -5.22
CA ALA A 84 9.52 4.45 -5.85
C ALA A 84 10.80 4.32 -4.98
N GLN A 85 10.73 4.71 -3.71
CA GLN A 85 11.78 4.49 -2.71
C GLN A 85 11.15 4.14 -1.36
N ASN A 86 11.85 3.35 -0.54
CA ASN A 86 11.43 3.06 0.83
C ASN A 86 11.49 4.37 1.65
N LEU A 87 10.51 4.61 2.51
CA LEU A 87 10.47 5.82 3.33
C LEU A 87 11.67 5.86 4.29
N ASN A 88 12.34 7.01 4.38
CA ASN A 88 13.51 7.22 5.24
C ASN A 88 13.29 8.37 6.26
N TYR A 89 12.03 8.67 6.58
CA TYR A 89 11.67 9.67 7.58
C TYR A 89 12.01 9.17 8.99
N GLY A 90 12.99 9.79 9.64
CA GLY A 90 13.52 9.36 10.93
C GLY A 90 13.04 10.18 12.13
N ASP A 91 13.54 9.81 13.31
CA ASP A 91 13.27 10.49 14.58
C ASP A 91 13.51 12.01 14.47
N THR A 92 12.46 12.78 14.69
CA THR A 92 12.50 14.23 14.81
C THR A 92 11.75 14.66 16.06
N ILE A 93 11.93 15.91 16.50
CA ILE A 93 11.13 16.51 17.59
C ILE A 93 9.62 16.43 17.27
N ALA A 94 9.26 16.48 15.98
CA ALA A 94 7.87 16.39 15.51
C ALA A 94 7.31 14.95 15.48
N ALA A 95 8.14 13.92 15.60
CA ALA A 95 7.73 12.52 15.54
C ALA A 95 8.39 11.68 16.66
N PRO A 96 8.15 11.98 17.94
CA PRO A 96 8.75 11.26 19.06
C PRO A 96 8.35 9.78 19.10
N GLY A 97 7.21 9.40 18.50
CA GLY A 97 6.79 8.00 18.36
C GLY A 97 7.73 7.14 17.50
N LEU A 98 8.68 7.74 16.77
CA LEU A 98 9.71 7.01 16.02
C LEU A 98 10.91 6.63 16.89
N ILE A 99 11.14 7.33 18.01
CA ILE A 99 12.29 7.10 18.89
C ILE A 99 12.23 5.68 19.45
N GLY A 100 13.29 4.90 19.16
CA GLY A 100 13.38 3.49 19.55
C GLY A 100 12.40 2.56 18.82
N ASN A 101 11.70 3.06 17.80
CA ASN A 101 10.70 2.35 17.01
C ASN A 101 10.94 2.46 15.49
N SER A 102 12.02 3.13 15.09
CA SER A 102 12.53 3.20 13.73
C SER A 102 14.03 2.92 13.73
N TRP A 103 14.52 2.20 12.72
CA TRP A 103 15.90 1.74 12.68
C TRP A 103 16.49 1.84 11.27
N CYS A 104 17.78 2.17 11.22
CA CYS A 104 18.61 1.77 10.10
C CYS A 104 19.04 0.33 10.32
N TYR A 105 19.11 -0.48 9.26
CA TYR A 105 19.65 -1.83 9.38
C TYR A 105 21.05 -1.79 10.01
N ASP A 106 21.33 -2.67 10.99
CA ASP A 106 22.55 -2.70 11.81
C ASP A 106 22.88 -1.39 12.56
N ASN A 107 21.89 -0.52 12.75
CA ASN A 107 22.05 0.83 13.29
C ASN A 107 23.05 1.69 12.49
N ASP A 108 23.30 1.36 11.21
CA ASP A 108 24.20 2.11 10.34
C ASP A 108 23.44 3.08 9.45
N LYS A 109 23.71 4.39 9.60
CA LYS A 109 23.06 5.45 8.80
C LYS A 109 23.24 5.27 7.29
N ARG A 110 24.31 4.61 6.84
CA ARG A 110 24.54 4.30 5.43
C ARG A 110 23.46 3.36 4.88
N ASN A 111 23.00 2.42 5.69
CA ASN A 111 21.93 1.50 5.31
C ASN A 111 20.58 2.23 5.18
N CYS A 112 20.30 3.21 6.04
CA CYS A 112 19.12 4.08 5.85
C CYS A 112 19.16 4.84 4.53
N ALA A 113 20.32 5.42 4.19
CA ALA A 113 20.49 6.18 2.95
C ALA A 113 20.31 5.29 1.70
N GLN A 114 20.70 4.03 1.78
CA GLN A 114 20.61 3.09 0.66
C GLN A 114 19.25 2.38 0.56
N TYR A 115 18.71 1.90 1.67
CA TYR A 115 17.56 0.98 1.72
C TYR A 115 16.31 1.59 2.36
N GLY A 116 16.39 2.81 2.90
CA GLY A 116 15.36 3.40 3.75
C GLY A 116 15.37 2.84 5.17
N ARG A 117 14.36 3.22 5.96
CA ARG A 117 14.21 2.82 7.36
C ARG A 117 13.30 1.63 7.53
N LEU A 118 13.54 0.91 8.62
CA LEU A 118 12.65 -0.08 9.17
C LEU A 118 11.83 0.55 10.30
N TYR A 119 10.51 0.33 10.32
CA TYR A 119 9.60 0.90 11.31
C TYR A 119 8.85 -0.22 12.02
N SER A 120 8.64 -0.08 13.33
CA SER A 120 7.60 -0.87 14.00
C SER A 120 6.24 -0.53 13.41
N TRP A 121 5.27 -1.45 13.48
CA TRP A 121 3.95 -1.17 12.93
C TRP A 121 3.28 0.02 13.62
N SER A 122 3.49 0.19 14.93
CA SER A 122 3.01 1.36 15.66
C SER A 122 3.67 2.67 15.21
N ALA A 123 4.96 2.65 14.85
CA ALA A 123 5.62 3.82 14.28
C ALA A 123 5.09 4.12 12.87
N ALA A 124 4.91 3.10 12.03
CA ALA A 124 4.37 3.25 10.68
C ALA A 124 2.93 3.79 10.67
N MET A 125 2.09 3.31 11.60
CA MET A 125 0.72 3.81 11.80
C MET A 125 0.69 5.19 12.46
N ASP A 126 1.79 5.68 13.03
CA ASP A 126 1.80 6.85 13.91
C ASP A 126 0.77 6.70 15.06
N SER A 127 0.89 5.59 15.79
CA SER A 127 0.01 5.21 16.89
C SER A 127 -0.13 6.28 17.99
N ALA A 128 0.88 7.13 18.16
CA ALA A 128 0.85 8.22 19.13
C ALA A 128 0.07 9.45 18.62
N GLY A 129 -0.19 9.52 17.31
CA GLY A 129 -0.87 10.62 16.64
C GLY A 129 -0.01 11.89 16.59
N ASN A 130 1.30 11.74 16.40
CA ASN A 130 2.23 12.86 16.37
C ASN A 130 2.27 13.57 15.01
N ILE A 131 2.02 12.83 13.93
CA ILE A 131 2.04 13.27 12.53
C ILE A 131 0.62 13.40 12.00
N SER A 132 -0.24 12.42 12.30
CA SER A 132 -1.65 12.37 11.87
C SER A 132 -2.51 11.70 12.95
N ASN A 133 -3.77 12.09 13.08
CA ASN A 133 -4.66 11.50 14.08
C ASN A 133 -5.35 10.21 13.63
N ASN A 134 -5.15 9.79 12.37
CA ASN A 134 -5.89 8.71 11.71
C ASN A 134 -5.80 7.37 12.45
N ALA A 135 -4.66 7.02 13.03
CA ALA A 135 -4.50 5.76 13.73
C ALA A 135 -4.07 5.93 15.19
N LYS A 136 -4.41 7.07 15.79
CA LYS A 136 -4.10 7.33 17.20
C LYS A 136 -4.69 6.24 18.10
N GLY A 137 -3.84 5.65 18.95
CA GLY A 137 -4.20 4.56 19.85
C GLY A 137 -4.06 3.17 19.25
N CYS A 138 -3.67 3.04 17.98
CA CYS A 138 -3.31 1.76 17.39
C CYS A 138 -2.06 1.14 18.03
N GLY A 139 -1.89 -0.17 17.91
CA GLY A 139 -0.65 -0.83 18.30
C GLY A 139 -0.85 -2.25 18.81
N LYS A 140 0.17 -2.76 19.52
CA LYS A 140 0.15 -4.09 20.12
C LYS A 140 -0.82 -4.14 21.32
N GLY A 141 -1.57 -5.24 21.41
CA GLY A 141 -2.49 -5.55 22.50
C GLY A 141 -3.85 -4.86 22.42
N LYS A 142 -4.15 -4.20 21.29
CA LYS A 142 -5.45 -3.55 21.04
C LYS A 142 -5.88 -3.78 19.61
N LYS A 143 -7.16 -4.08 19.40
CA LYS A 143 -7.77 -4.06 18.07
C LYS A 143 -7.91 -2.62 17.59
N CYS A 144 -7.37 -2.34 16.42
CA CYS A 144 -7.35 -1.02 15.83
C CYS A 144 -8.70 -0.63 15.22
N THR A 145 -9.03 0.65 15.31
CA THR A 145 -10.17 1.28 14.62
C THR A 145 -9.73 2.59 13.96
N PRO A 146 -8.73 2.54 13.05
CA PRO A 146 -8.15 3.74 12.49
C PRO A 146 -9.06 4.32 11.41
N THR A 147 -8.89 5.61 11.15
CA THR A 147 -9.52 6.33 10.05
C THR A 147 -8.68 6.19 8.78
N TYR A 148 -9.23 5.52 7.76
CA TYR A 148 -8.64 5.28 6.46
C TYR A 148 -8.97 6.38 5.42
N PRO A 149 -8.08 6.63 4.44
CA PRO A 149 -6.73 6.09 4.35
C PRO A 149 -5.86 6.59 5.51
N VAL A 150 -5.06 5.68 6.08
CA VAL A 150 -4.19 6.02 7.21
C VAL A 150 -2.97 6.75 6.65
N ARG A 151 -2.82 8.05 6.93
CA ARG A 151 -1.58 8.75 6.58
C ARG A 151 -0.38 8.08 7.27
N GLY A 152 -0.49 7.88 8.58
CA GLY A 152 0.58 7.28 9.37
C GLY A 152 1.88 8.09 9.25
N VAL A 153 3.00 7.40 9.09
CA VAL A 153 4.33 8.01 8.91
C VAL A 153 4.54 8.63 7.52
N CYS A 154 3.61 8.46 6.57
CA CYS A 154 3.74 9.01 5.23
C CYS A 154 3.60 10.55 5.19
N PRO A 155 4.20 11.23 4.20
CA PRO A 155 4.08 12.67 4.03
C PRO A 155 2.66 13.10 3.67
N GLU A 156 2.39 14.40 3.73
CA GLU A 156 1.08 14.94 3.36
C GLU A 156 0.78 14.71 1.87
N GLY A 157 -0.46 14.35 1.54
CA GLY A 157 -0.85 13.92 0.19
C GLY A 157 -0.48 12.47 -0.15
N TRP A 158 0.07 11.74 0.82
CA TRP A 158 0.39 10.33 0.72
C TRP A 158 -0.12 9.58 1.94
N HIS A 159 -0.48 8.32 1.76
CA HIS A 159 -0.91 7.45 2.85
C HIS A 159 -0.18 6.13 2.88
N PHE A 160 -0.26 5.51 4.05
CA PHE A 160 0.28 4.20 4.35
C PHE A 160 -0.69 3.12 3.83
N PRO A 161 -0.33 2.41 2.75
CA PRO A 161 -1.28 1.64 1.96
C PRO A 161 -1.81 0.43 2.69
N GLU A 162 -3.07 0.14 2.41
CA GLU A 162 -3.76 -1.04 2.90
C GLU A 162 -3.34 -2.30 2.15
N LEU A 163 -3.62 -3.47 2.74
CA LEU A 163 -3.39 -4.75 2.08
C LEU A 163 -4.09 -4.83 0.71
N ALA A 164 -5.29 -4.25 0.59
CA ALA A 164 -6.00 -4.20 -0.69
C ALA A 164 -5.21 -3.47 -1.77
N GLU A 165 -4.55 -2.36 -1.45
CA GLU A 165 -3.75 -1.61 -2.42
C GLU A 165 -2.52 -2.40 -2.87
N TRP A 166 -1.86 -3.10 -1.94
CA TRP A 166 -0.79 -4.03 -2.27
C TRP A 166 -1.27 -5.20 -3.16
N GLN A 167 -2.46 -5.75 -2.92
CA GLN A 167 -3.06 -6.76 -3.79
C GLN A 167 -3.32 -6.23 -5.20
N ASN A 168 -3.80 -4.98 -5.32
CA ASN A 168 -3.98 -4.33 -6.62
C ASN A 168 -2.63 -4.08 -7.33
N LEU A 169 -1.57 -3.73 -6.59
CA LEU A 169 -0.22 -3.66 -7.15
C LEU A 169 0.23 -5.03 -7.68
N ALA A 170 -0.04 -6.11 -6.94
CA ALA A 170 0.28 -7.47 -7.37
C ALA A 170 -0.43 -7.84 -8.67
N ASP A 171 -1.74 -7.60 -8.73
CA ASP A 171 -2.54 -7.91 -9.91
C ASP A 171 -2.11 -7.07 -11.12
N ALA A 172 -1.75 -5.79 -10.91
CA ALA A 172 -1.25 -4.90 -11.97
C ALA A 172 0.08 -5.35 -12.58
N VAL A 173 0.85 -6.21 -11.90
CA VAL A 173 2.11 -6.78 -12.40
C VAL A 173 2.02 -8.28 -12.69
N ASP A 174 0.82 -8.80 -12.92
CA ASP A 174 0.53 -10.24 -13.12
C ASP A 174 1.07 -11.13 -11.99
N ARG A 175 1.17 -10.59 -10.77
CA ARG A 175 1.73 -11.26 -9.59
C ARG A 175 3.18 -11.70 -9.78
N LYS A 176 3.93 -11.04 -10.67
CA LYS A 176 5.37 -11.23 -10.88
C LYS A 176 6.16 -10.31 -9.96
N LYS A 177 6.27 -10.68 -8.67
CA LYS A 177 6.92 -9.84 -7.64
C LYS A 177 8.37 -9.48 -7.99
N GLU A 178 9.08 -10.35 -8.73
CA GLU A 178 10.46 -10.14 -9.16
C GLU A 178 10.59 -8.94 -10.12
N ALA A 179 9.52 -8.60 -10.83
CA ALA A 179 9.48 -7.44 -11.71
C ALA A 179 9.41 -6.11 -10.96
N LEU A 180 9.15 -6.13 -9.64
CA LEU A 180 9.15 -4.95 -8.76
C LEU A 180 10.47 -4.79 -7.99
N LEU A 181 11.39 -5.76 -8.06
CA LEU A 181 12.64 -5.77 -7.29
C LEU A 181 13.77 -5.05 -8.02
N ALA A 182 14.57 -4.27 -7.29
CA ALA A 182 15.75 -3.57 -7.81
C ALA A 182 17.09 -4.06 -7.24
N ASN A 183 17.11 -4.92 -6.22
CA ASN A 183 18.35 -5.46 -5.67
C ASN A 183 18.86 -6.67 -6.47
N ILE A 184 20.19 -6.76 -6.57
CA ILE A 184 21.00 -7.59 -7.50
C ILE A 184 20.78 -9.11 -7.34
N TYR A 185 20.23 -9.56 -6.21
CA TYR A 185 19.92 -10.98 -6.01
C TYR A 185 18.63 -11.34 -6.77
N TYR A 186 18.64 -12.45 -7.53
CA TYR A 186 17.58 -12.97 -8.43
C TYR A 186 17.51 -12.43 -9.87
N GLY A 187 18.45 -11.60 -10.32
CA GLY A 187 18.40 -11.08 -11.71
C GLY A 187 17.19 -10.16 -11.97
N ALA A 188 16.68 -9.55 -10.90
CA ALA A 188 15.57 -8.61 -10.93
C ALA A 188 15.93 -7.36 -11.75
N LYS A 189 14.95 -6.84 -12.49
CA LYS A 189 15.13 -5.74 -13.46
C LYS A 189 14.34 -4.49 -13.13
N ASP A 190 13.51 -4.53 -12.09
CA ASP A 190 12.53 -3.49 -11.76
C ASP A 190 11.80 -2.97 -13.02
N GLU A 191 11.07 -3.86 -13.69
CA GLU A 191 10.41 -3.57 -14.97
C GLU A 191 9.38 -2.43 -14.87
N TYR A 192 8.88 -2.18 -13.65
CA TYR A 192 7.84 -1.20 -13.36
C TYR A 192 8.34 0.06 -12.67
N GLY A 193 9.65 0.18 -12.38
CA GLY A 193 10.22 1.34 -11.68
C GLY A 193 9.74 1.49 -10.22
N PHE A 194 9.25 0.42 -9.62
CA PHE A 194 8.85 0.39 -8.20
C PHE A 194 10.07 0.47 -7.28
N ALA A 195 11.21 -0.03 -7.76
CA ALA A 195 12.48 -0.09 -7.06
C ALA A 195 12.36 -0.71 -5.66
N GLY A 196 11.70 -1.88 -5.58
CA GLY A 196 11.58 -2.65 -4.35
C GLY A 196 12.95 -3.09 -3.84
N LEU A 197 13.35 -2.58 -2.68
CA LEU A 197 14.63 -2.87 -2.06
C LEU A 197 14.48 -3.85 -0.91
N ALA A 198 15.33 -4.87 -0.89
CA ALA A 198 15.43 -5.84 0.19
C ALA A 198 16.23 -5.25 1.37
N ALA A 199 15.55 -4.47 2.21
CA ALA A 199 16.13 -3.74 3.34
C ALA A 199 16.36 -4.60 4.60
N GLY A 200 16.00 -5.88 4.56
CA GLY A 200 16.00 -6.75 5.74
C GLY A 200 14.85 -6.42 6.70
N SER A 201 15.01 -6.90 7.93
CA SER A 201 14.02 -6.74 9.01
C SER A 201 14.71 -6.56 10.36
N HIS A 202 14.00 -6.00 11.34
CA HIS A 202 14.42 -5.91 12.74
C HIS A 202 13.38 -6.64 13.60
N ARG A 203 13.68 -7.85 14.08
CA ARG A 203 12.65 -8.72 14.67
C ARG A 203 13.20 -9.64 15.74
N PHE A 204 12.30 -10.15 16.58
CA PHE A 204 12.64 -11.17 17.56
C PHE A 204 12.80 -12.53 16.88
N ASP A 205 13.93 -13.21 17.09
CA ASP A 205 14.23 -14.51 16.48
C ASP A 205 13.91 -15.72 17.37
N GLY A 206 13.36 -15.48 18.57
CA GLY A 206 13.14 -16.48 19.61
C GLY A 206 14.09 -16.31 20.80
N THR A 207 15.21 -15.60 20.63
CA THR A 207 16.23 -15.38 21.67
C THR A 207 16.51 -13.90 21.90
N ASP A 208 16.69 -13.12 20.84
CA ASP A 208 16.97 -11.69 20.91
C ASP A 208 16.27 -10.93 19.76
N THR A 209 16.27 -9.61 19.83
CA THR A 209 15.86 -8.74 18.72
C THR A 209 17.07 -8.48 17.83
N VAL A 210 17.01 -8.96 16.59
CA VAL A 210 18.13 -8.96 15.66
C VAL A 210 17.77 -8.29 14.34
N PHE A 211 18.77 -7.79 13.64
CA PHE A 211 18.67 -7.44 12.24
C PHE A 211 18.88 -8.69 11.38
N TRP A 212 18.02 -8.92 10.39
CA TRP A 212 18.09 -10.13 9.57
C TRP A 212 17.76 -9.88 8.10
N GLY A 213 18.49 -10.55 7.22
CA GLY A 213 18.12 -10.70 5.82
C GLY A 213 18.32 -9.46 4.96
N LEU A 214 19.28 -8.57 5.29
CA LEU A 214 19.66 -7.50 4.35
C LEU A 214 19.98 -8.10 2.98
N THR A 215 19.57 -7.41 1.92
CA THR A 215 19.65 -7.82 0.51
C THR A 215 18.84 -9.07 0.12
N HIS A 216 18.20 -9.76 1.06
CA HIS A 216 17.43 -10.99 0.82
C HIS A 216 15.96 -10.84 1.17
N ASN A 217 15.63 -10.05 2.19
CA ASN A 217 14.25 -9.83 2.64
C ASN A 217 13.80 -8.41 2.29
N GLY A 218 12.69 -8.30 1.58
CA GLY A 218 12.07 -7.05 1.15
C GLY A 218 10.64 -7.01 1.63
N ASP A 219 10.48 -6.91 2.93
CA ASP A 219 9.19 -6.97 3.62
C ASP A 219 8.71 -5.53 3.90
N PHE A 220 7.44 -5.29 3.58
CA PHE A 220 6.78 -4.01 3.74
C PHE A 220 5.60 -4.15 4.69
N TRP A 221 5.44 -3.20 5.60
CA TRP A 221 4.20 -3.15 6.35
C TRP A 221 3.03 -2.71 5.47
N THR A 222 1.83 -3.20 5.79
CA THR A 222 0.56 -2.61 5.37
C THR A 222 -0.10 -1.89 6.56
N SER A 223 -1.02 -0.96 6.30
CA SER A 223 -1.84 -0.34 7.36
C SER A 223 -2.94 -1.26 7.88
N SER A 224 -3.13 -2.44 7.27
CA SER A 224 -4.17 -3.40 7.63
C SER A 224 -3.75 -4.28 8.81
N GLU A 225 -4.58 -4.26 9.87
CA GLU A 225 -4.43 -5.13 11.03
C GLU A 225 -4.94 -6.56 10.75
N TYR A 226 -4.24 -7.57 11.28
CA TYR A 226 -4.74 -8.94 11.34
C TYR A 226 -5.51 -9.17 12.65
N ASP A 227 -4.83 -8.93 13.77
CA ASP A 227 -5.41 -8.98 15.12
C ASP A 227 -4.70 -8.04 16.10
N GLU A 228 -4.95 -8.19 17.40
CA GLU A 228 -4.34 -7.35 18.45
C GLU A 228 -2.80 -7.49 18.54
N LYS A 229 -2.20 -8.56 18.01
CA LYS A 229 -0.76 -8.86 18.07
C LYS A 229 -0.05 -8.63 16.74
N GLU A 230 -0.72 -8.90 15.63
CA GLU A 230 -0.13 -8.98 14.30
C GLU A 230 -0.81 -8.01 13.30
N ALA A 231 -0.05 -7.62 12.30
CA ALA A 231 -0.52 -6.84 11.15
C ALA A 231 -0.03 -7.52 9.86
N PHE A 232 -0.69 -7.22 8.75
CA PHE A 232 -0.33 -7.81 7.47
C PHE A 232 0.96 -7.17 6.93
N GLU A 233 1.85 -8.02 6.42
CA GLU A 233 3.06 -7.64 5.68
C GLU A 233 2.96 -8.04 4.21
N TRP A 234 3.74 -7.38 3.37
CA TRP A 234 3.90 -7.68 1.96
C TRP A 234 5.37 -7.96 1.63
N GLY A 235 5.69 -9.19 1.25
CA GLY A 235 7.06 -9.63 0.95
C GLY A 235 7.35 -9.67 -0.54
N LEU A 236 8.31 -8.88 -1.02
CA LEU A 236 8.78 -8.92 -2.41
C LEU A 236 9.93 -9.90 -2.63
N ALA A 237 10.90 -9.95 -1.71
CA ALA A 237 12.15 -10.70 -1.89
C ALA A 237 12.27 -11.98 -1.03
N SER A 238 11.27 -12.33 -0.21
CA SER A 238 11.37 -13.51 0.65
C SER A 238 11.14 -14.83 -0.10
N ASN A 239 11.75 -15.91 0.39
CA ASN A 239 11.47 -17.29 -0.03
C ASN A 239 10.08 -17.80 0.40
N LYS A 240 9.32 -16.97 1.13
CA LYS A 240 7.93 -17.23 1.52
C LYS A 240 6.99 -16.51 0.54
N TRP A 241 5.86 -17.14 0.26
CA TRP A 241 4.80 -16.58 -0.56
C TRP A 241 3.92 -15.64 0.29
N SER A 242 4.42 -14.48 0.76
CA SER A 242 3.59 -13.58 1.59
C SER A 242 2.83 -12.54 0.75
N TYR A 243 1.67 -12.97 0.24
CA TYR A 243 0.63 -12.06 -0.26
C TYR A 243 -0.32 -11.68 0.87
N GLY A 244 0.15 -10.88 1.83
CA GLY A 244 -0.68 -10.47 2.97
C GLY A 244 -0.82 -11.57 4.03
N GLU A 245 0.30 -12.10 4.50
CA GLU A 245 0.32 -12.99 5.67
C GLU A 245 0.47 -12.14 6.96
N PRO A 246 0.01 -12.63 8.12
CA PRO A 246 0.34 -12.02 9.41
C PRO A 246 1.86 -12.02 9.61
N GLY A 247 2.45 -10.85 9.89
CA GLY A 247 3.88 -10.72 10.16
C GLY A 247 4.27 -11.26 11.55
N TYR A 248 5.58 -11.26 11.87
CA TYR A 248 6.16 -11.74 13.15
C TYR A 248 5.65 -11.01 14.42
N GLY A 249 4.77 -10.01 14.28
CA GLY A 249 4.18 -9.20 15.33
C GLY A 249 4.38 -7.70 15.10
N LYS A 250 3.47 -6.87 15.62
CA LYS A 250 3.45 -5.41 15.42
C LYS A 250 4.70 -4.66 15.92
N THR A 251 5.60 -5.33 16.65
CA THR A 251 6.88 -4.77 17.12
C THR A 251 8.04 -4.99 16.16
N ALA A 252 7.88 -5.83 15.13
CA ALA A 252 8.91 -6.03 14.13
C ALA A 252 9.09 -4.77 13.26
N GLY A 253 10.32 -4.55 12.78
CA GLY A 253 10.71 -3.46 11.91
C GLY A 253 10.71 -3.90 10.45
N TYR A 254 9.84 -3.30 9.64
CA TYR A 254 9.80 -3.49 8.18
C TYR A 254 9.77 -2.16 7.44
N SER A 255 10.01 -2.21 6.14
CA SER A 255 10.00 -1.03 5.28
C SER A 255 8.58 -0.46 5.12
N VAL A 256 8.49 0.84 4.86
CA VAL A 256 7.23 1.50 4.49
C VAL A 256 7.32 2.03 3.07
N ARG A 257 6.26 1.80 2.30
CA ARG A 257 5.95 2.48 1.03
C ARG A 257 4.67 3.27 1.21
N CYS A 258 4.54 4.38 0.49
CA CYS A 258 3.34 5.21 0.55
C CYS A 258 2.68 5.31 -0.83
N VAL A 259 1.36 5.49 -0.84
CA VAL A 259 0.54 5.70 -2.04
C VAL A 259 -0.02 7.12 -2.04
N LYS A 260 -0.11 7.75 -3.22
CA LYS A 260 -0.60 9.12 -3.35
C LYS A 260 -2.13 9.16 -3.23
N ASP A 261 -2.65 10.06 -2.38
CA ASP A 261 -4.08 10.11 -2.01
C ASP A 261 -5.01 10.28 -3.22
N ASP A 262 -4.68 11.20 -4.14
CA ASP A 262 -5.49 11.47 -5.33
C ASP A 262 -5.62 10.26 -6.26
N SER A 263 -4.58 9.40 -6.29
CA SER A 263 -4.61 8.20 -7.13
C SER A 263 -5.56 7.15 -6.54
N PHE A 264 -5.60 7.01 -5.22
CA PHE A 264 -6.58 6.15 -4.54
C PHE A 264 -8.01 6.68 -4.69
N ALA A 265 -8.20 8.00 -4.66
CA ALA A 265 -9.49 8.61 -4.94
C ALA A 265 -9.95 8.43 -6.40
N ALA A 266 -9.05 8.15 -7.34
CA ALA A 266 -9.39 7.94 -8.76
C ALA A 266 -9.40 6.45 -9.19
N ALA A 267 -8.85 5.56 -8.36
CA ALA A 267 -8.57 4.17 -8.75
C ALA A 267 -9.77 3.22 -8.65
N ASN A 268 -9.80 2.20 -9.52
CA ASN A 268 -10.71 1.06 -9.42
C ASN A 268 -10.16 0.02 -8.43
N VAL A 269 -9.89 0.42 -7.19
CA VAL A 269 -9.33 -0.49 -6.19
C VAL A 269 -10.32 -1.62 -5.89
N VAL A 270 -9.84 -2.86 -5.88
CA VAL A 270 -10.63 -4.04 -5.49
C VAL A 270 -10.21 -4.50 -4.09
N PHE A 271 -11.18 -4.63 -3.20
CA PHE A 271 -11.03 -5.27 -1.89
C PHE A 271 -11.38 -6.75 -2.01
N HIS A 272 -10.47 -7.63 -1.62
CA HIS A 272 -10.71 -9.08 -1.55
C HIS A 272 -11.09 -9.45 -0.10
N ASP A 273 -12.31 -9.93 0.10
CA ASP A 273 -12.79 -10.38 1.41
C ASP A 273 -12.17 -11.74 1.76
N PRO A 274 -11.30 -11.82 2.79
CA PRO A 274 -10.59 -13.05 3.12
C PRO A 274 -11.52 -14.13 3.69
N ARG A 275 -12.77 -13.78 4.05
CA ARG A 275 -13.72 -14.71 4.69
C ARG A 275 -14.43 -15.61 3.68
N ASP A 276 -14.55 -15.17 2.43
CA ASP A 276 -15.29 -15.88 1.38
C ASP A 276 -14.71 -15.73 -0.04
N ALA A 277 -13.54 -15.11 -0.18
CA ALA A 277 -12.85 -14.83 -1.44
C ALA A 277 -13.65 -13.94 -2.43
N LYS A 278 -14.71 -13.26 -1.98
CA LYS A 278 -15.42 -12.29 -2.82
C LYS A 278 -14.64 -11.00 -2.96
N SER A 279 -14.79 -10.37 -4.12
CA SER A 279 -14.05 -9.18 -4.49
C SER A 279 -15.02 -8.03 -4.71
N TYR A 280 -14.75 -6.89 -4.08
CA TYR A 280 -15.61 -5.71 -4.10
C TYR A 280 -14.79 -4.51 -4.59
N LYS A 281 -15.23 -3.86 -5.67
CA LYS A 281 -14.70 -2.53 -6.00
C LYS A 281 -14.97 -1.57 -4.85
N VAL A 282 -14.00 -0.72 -4.53
CA VAL A 282 -14.12 0.28 -3.48
C VAL A 282 -13.96 1.70 -4.03
N ALA A 283 -14.56 2.66 -3.33
CA ALA A 283 -14.53 4.07 -3.72
C ALA A 283 -14.37 4.96 -2.49
N ASN A 284 -13.35 5.83 -2.48
CA ASN A 284 -13.20 6.86 -1.46
C ASN A 284 -14.10 8.06 -1.78
N ILE A 285 -15.01 8.42 -0.88
CA ILE A 285 -15.95 9.54 -1.01
C ILE A 285 -15.91 10.34 0.30
N GLY A 286 -15.38 11.55 0.25
CA GLY A 286 -15.29 12.43 1.41
C GLY A 286 -14.50 11.84 2.59
N GLY A 287 -13.47 11.03 2.30
CA GLY A 287 -12.67 10.35 3.32
C GLY A 287 -13.34 9.11 3.92
N VAL A 288 -14.41 8.60 3.29
CA VAL A 288 -15.04 7.32 3.64
C VAL A 288 -14.86 6.39 2.45
N VAL A 289 -14.29 5.21 2.67
CA VAL A 289 -14.13 4.19 1.63
C VAL A 289 -15.37 3.29 1.64
N TRP A 290 -16.04 3.21 0.51
CA TRP A 290 -17.29 2.47 0.30
C TRP A 290 -17.05 1.22 -0.52
N PHE A 291 -17.77 0.14 -0.24
CA PHE A 291 -18.04 -0.85 -1.27
C PHE A 291 -18.93 -0.24 -2.36
N ALA A 292 -18.52 -0.38 -3.62
CA ALA A 292 -19.35 -0.02 -4.77
C ALA A 292 -20.47 -1.04 -5.00
N HIS A 293 -20.34 -2.28 -4.52
CA HIS A 293 -21.39 -3.29 -4.61
C HIS A 293 -21.95 -3.64 -3.23
N ASN A 294 -23.14 -4.22 -3.20
CA ASN A 294 -23.69 -4.76 -1.97
C ASN A 294 -22.87 -5.97 -1.51
N LEU A 295 -22.73 -6.11 -0.20
CA LEU A 295 -22.07 -7.26 0.43
C LEU A 295 -22.82 -8.57 0.09
N ASP A 296 -22.07 -9.63 -0.22
CA ASP A 296 -22.57 -10.99 -0.49
C ASP A 296 -21.88 -12.04 0.42
N PHE A 297 -21.70 -11.68 1.69
CA PHE A 297 -21.17 -12.57 2.72
C PHE A 297 -22.28 -13.43 3.33
N LYS A 298 -22.18 -14.76 3.23
CA LYS A 298 -23.23 -15.68 3.72
C LYS A 298 -23.24 -15.78 5.25
N THR A 299 -24.38 -15.47 5.85
CA THR A 299 -24.69 -15.70 7.27
C THR A 299 -25.99 -16.51 7.43
N LYS A 300 -26.27 -17.00 8.65
CA LYS A 300 -27.52 -17.70 8.98
C LYS A 300 -28.78 -16.85 8.75
N GLU A 301 -28.67 -15.53 8.92
CA GLU A 301 -29.75 -14.56 8.77
C GLU A 301 -29.55 -13.70 7.51
N SER A 302 -29.20 -14.35 6.40
CA SER A 302 -29.03 -13.71 5.09
C SER A 302 -29.56 -14.54 3.93
N TRP A 303 -30.12 -13.88 2.91
CA TRP A 303 -30.79 -14.52 1.77
C TRP A 303 -30.34 -13.89 0.45
N CYS A 304 -30.37 -14.69 -0.61
CA CYS A 304 -30.44 -14.13 -1.96
C CYS A 304 -31.86 -13.64 -2.21
N PHE A 305 -32.00 -12.57 -2.97
CA PHE A 305 -33.33 -12.15 -3.39
C PHE A 305 -34.05 -13.27 -4.16
N ASN A 306 -35.32 -13.53 -3.83
CA ASN A 306 -36.11 -14.65 -4.36
C ASN A 306 -35.41 -16.02 -4.24
N ASP A 307 -34.55 -16.20 -3.25
CA ASP A 307 -33.79 -17.43 -3.01
C ASP A 307 -32.93 -17.91 -4.21
N GLY A 308 -32.67 -17.02 -5.18
CA GLY A 308 -31.90 -17.34 -6.39
C GLY A 308 -30.43 -16.97 -6.27
N TRP A 309 -29.52 -17.93 -6.46
CA TRP A 309 -28.06 -17.71 -6.36
C TRP A 309 -27.55 -16.57 -7.27
N ALA A 310 -28.00 -16.52 -8.53
CA ALA A 310 -27.62 -15.46 -9.47
C ALA A 310 -28.00 -14.05 -8.97
N ASN A 311 -29.04 -13.94 -8.12
CA ASN A 311 -29.42 -12.67 -7.52
C ASN A 311 -28.47 -12.24 -6.40
N CYS A 312 -27.84 -13.19 -5.69
CA CYS A 312 -26.77 -12.86 -4.75
C CYS A 312 -25.55 -12.30 -5.49
N GLU A 313 -25.13 -12.96 -6.58
CA GLU A 313 -23.97 -12.51 -7.36
C GLU A 313 -24.17 -11.12 -7.96
N ARG A 314 -25.40 -10.82 -8.41
CA ARG A 314 -25.72 -9.54 -9.03
C ARG A 314 -25.98 -8.43 -8.01
N TYR A 315 -26.86 -8.68 -7.04
CA TYR A 315 -27.41 -7.63 -6.17
C TYR A 315 -26.87 -7.67 -4.74
N GLY A 316 -26.03 -8.64 -4.41
CA GLY A 316 -25.63 -8.96 -3.05
C GLY A 316 -26.72 -9.68 -2.24
N ARG A 317 -26.44 -9.90 -0.96
CA ARG A 317 -27.35 -10.55 -0.02
C ARG A 317 -28.23 -9.55 0.72
N LEU A 318 -29.37 -10.06 1.15
CA LEU A 318 -30.28 -9.39 2.06
C LEU A 318 -30.01 -9.89 3.48
N TYR A 319 -29.82 -8.97 4.42
CA TYR A 319 -29.49 -9.28 5.81
C TYR A 319 -30.57 -8.76 6.74
N THR A 320 -30.93 -9.50 7.79
CA THR A 320 -31.65 -8.88 8.91
C THR A 320 -30.82 -7.73 9.47
N TRP A 321 -31.46 -6.76 10.15
CA TRP A 321 -30.69 -5.66 10.74
C TRP A 321 -29.64 -6.20 11.74
N LYS A 322 -29.96 -7.24 12.51
CA LYS A 322 -29.02 -7.88 13.44
C LYS A 322 -27.83 -8.53 12.72
N ALA A 323 -28.08 -9.23 11.62
CA ALA A 323 -27.01 -9.81 10.80
C ALA A 323 -26.15 -8.73 10.15
N ALA A 324 -26.78 -7.68 9.63
CA ALA A 324 -26.12 -6.56 8.96
C ALA A 324 -25.06 -5.88 9.85
N GLN A 325 -25.35 -5.71 11.15
CA GLN A 325 -24.42 -5.13 12.12
C GLN A 325 -23.09 -5.87 12.24
N ASN A 326 -23.05 -7.15 11.84
CA ASN A 326 -21.88 -8.02 11.97
C ASN A 326 -21.44 -8.62 10.61
N ALA A 327 -22.06 -8.21 9.50
CA ALA A 327 -21.81 -8.82 8.20
C ALA A 327 -20.55 -8.27 7.53
N CYS A 328 -20.23 -6.99 7.73
CA CYS A 328 -19.05 -6.37 7.14
C CYS A 328 -17.74 -7.00 7.65
N PRO A 329 -16.69 -7.06 6.81
CA PRO A 329 -15.40 -7.64 7.20
C PRO A 329 -14.73 -6.84 8.33
N ASN A 330 -13.72 -7.43 8.96
CA ASN A 330 -12.93 -6.71 9.98
C ASN A 330 -12.40 -5.38 9.40
N GLY A 331 -12.52 -4.30 10.18
CA GLY A 331 -12.19 -2.94 9.73
C GLY A 331 -13.27 -2.24 8.89
N TRP A 332 -14.32 -2.96 8.51
CA TRP A 332 -15.48 -2.42 7.80
C TRP A 332 -16.73 -2.45 8.69
N ARG A 333 -17.67 -1.55 8.42
CA ARG A 333 -18.90 -1.41 9.18
C ARG A 333 -20.08 -0.99 8.30
N LEU A 334 -21.28 -1.01 8.89
CA LEU A 334 -22.41 -0.32 8.28
C LEU A 334 -22.16 1.20 8.27
N PRO A 335 -22.65 1.90 7.24
CA PRO A 335 -22.58 3.34 7.19
C PRO A 335 -23.53 3.98 8.20
N THR A 336 -23.07 5.10 8.74
CA THR A 336 -23.84 5.95 9.66
C THR A 336 -24.79 6.83 8.88
N ASP A 337 -25.83 7.32 9.55
CA ASP A 337 -26.84 8.20 8.94
C ASP A 337 -26.22 9.44 8.26
N SER A 338 -25.10 9.96 8.76
CA SER A 338 -24.42 11.12 8.15
C SER A 338 -23.65 10.78 6.86
N GLU A 339 -23.37 9.52 6.58
CA GLU A 339 -22.57 9.09 5.42
C GLU A 339 -23.45 8.78 4.19
N LEU A 340 -24.67 8.26 4.38
CA LEU A 340 -25.57 7.86 3.29
C LEU A 340 -25.95 8.97 2.31
N PRO A 341 -26.13 10.25 2.70
CA PRO A 341 -26.45 11.31 1.75
C PRO A 341 -25.44 11.44 0.61
N ALA A 342 -24.17 11.05 0.83
CA ALA A 342 -23.14 11.07 -0.20
C ALA A 342 -23.45 10.16 -1.41
N ILE A 343 -24.38 9.20 -1.27
CA ILE A 343 -24.84 8.34 -2.37
C ILE A 343 -25.44 9.15 -3.51
N VAL A 344 -26.18 10.23 -3.22
CA VAL A 344 -26.92 11.01 -4.24
C VAL A 344 -25.99 11.57 -5.31
N ASP A 345 -24.82 12.06 -4.90
CA ASP A 345 -23.82 12.64 -5.81
C ASP A 345 -22.82 11.62 -6.37
N ASN A 346 -22.94 10.34 -5.97
CA ASN A 346 -21.96 9.30 -6.29
C ASN A 346 -22.61 8.01 -6.82
N VAL A 347 -23.81 8.09 -7.39
CA VAL A 347 -24.62 6.95 -7.86
C VAL A 347 -23.86 6.04 -8.82
N GLU A 348 -23.17 6.62 -9.82
CA GLU A 348 -22.41 5.86 -10.82
C GLU A 348 -21.16 5.22 -10.21
N ARG A 349 -20.41 6.00 -9.43
CA ARG A 349 -19.18 5.56 -8.76
C ARG A 349 -19.45 4.44 -7.76
N LEU A 350 -20.58 4.50 -7.09
CA LEU A 350 -21.08 3.47 -6.18
C LEU A 350 -21.99 2.45 -6.88
N GLN A 351 -22.15 2.46 -8.20
CA GLN A 351 -22.94 1.44 -8.93
C GLN A 351 -24.29 1.16 -8.25
N ILE A 352 -25.01 2.22 -7.91
CA ILE A 352 -26.26 2.13 -7.15
C ILE A 352 -27.37 1.66 -8.08
N GLU A 353 -27.97 0.52 -7.74
CA GLU A 353 -29.08 -0.07 -8.49
C GLU A 353 -30.19 -0.57 -7.56
N ALA A 354 -31.37 -0.78 -8.14
CA ALA A 354 -32.48 -1.40 -7.41
C ALA A 354 -32.06 -2.80 -6.99
N SER A 355 -32.29 -3.09 -5.72
CA SER A 355 -32.01 -4.39 -5.13
C SER A 355 -33.25 -4.81 -4.36
N GLY A 356 -33.60 -6.08 -4.49
CA GLY A 356 -34.77 -6.60 -3.83
C GLY A 356 -34.68 -6.49 -2.31
N ASN A 357 -35.80 -6.69 -1.63
CA ASN A 357 -35.86 -6.74 -0.18
C ASN A 357 -36.67 -7.95 0.29
N ARG A 358 -36.63 -8.21 1.59
CA ARG A 358 -37.42 -9.26 2.23
C ARG A 358 -38.10 -8.68 3.46
N ASP A 359 -39.42 -8.78 3.56
CA ASP A 359 -40.13 -8.28 4.73
C ASP A 359 -39.95 -9.21 5.95
N ALA A 360 -40.49 -8.81 7.10
CA ALA A 360 -40.38 -9.57 8.34
C ALA A 360 -41.17 -10.90 8.35
N LYS A 361 -42.08 -11.10 7.39
CA LYS A 361 -42.82 -12.35 7.16
C LYS A 361 -42.11 -13.25 6.14
N GLY A 362 -41.05 -12.76 5.53
CA GLY A 362 -40.25 -13.47 4.55
C GLY A 362 -40.70 -13.32 3.11
N LYS A 363 -41.61 -12.40 2.82
CA LYS A 363 -42.02 -12.09 1.45
C LYS A 363 -40.99 -11.17 0.80
N TYR A 364 -40.60 -11.50 -0.43
CA TYR A 364 -39.71 -10.69 -1.24
C TYR A 364 -40.44 -9.54 -1.95
N GLY A 365 -39.75 -8.42 -2.11
CA GLY A 365 -40.24 -7.24 -2.83
C GLY A 365 -39.17 -6.64 -3.74
N TRP A 366 -39.59 -6.03 -4.84
CA TRP A 366 -38.72 -5.37 -5.80
C TRP A 366 -39.13 -3.88 -5.94
N PRO A 367 -38.71 -3.02 -5.02
CA PRO A 367 -39.06 -1.61 -5.11
C PRO A 367 -38.21 -0.93 -6.20
N PRO A 368 -38.69 0.14 -6.85
CA PRO A 368 -37.93 0.91 -7.85
C PRO A 368 -36.88 1.82 -7.20
N ARG A 369 -36.21 1.33 -6.15
CA ARG A 369 -35.25 2.07 -5.34
C ARG A 369 -34.18 1.13 -4.80
N ALA A 370 -32.99 1.66 -4.59
CA ALA A 370 -31.95 0.96 -3.84
C ALA A 370 -32.21 1.14 -2.34
N GLU A 371 -32.04 0.11 -1.52
CA GLU A 371 -32.24 0.21 -0.07
C GLU A 371 -31.06 -0.40 0.68
N PHE A 372 -30.60 0.27 1.74
CA PHE A 372 -29.43 -0.16 2.50
C PHE A 372 -29.67 0.00 4.00
N TRP A 373 -29.31 -1.02 4.78
CA TRP A 373 -29.25 -0.83 6.23
C TRP A 373 -28.21 0.22 6.61
N THR A 374 -28.58 1.05 7.58
CA THR A 374 -27.64 1.92 8.30
C THR A 374 -27.23 1.27 9.62
N SER A 375 -26.19 1.79 10.26
CA SER A 375 -25.85 1.40 11.63
C SER A 375 -26.91 1.82 12.66
N GLY A 376 -27.81 2.77 12.31
CA GLY A 376 -28.81 3.34 13.20
C GLY A 376 -30.08 2.51 13.41
N ALA A 377 -30.84 2.86 14.45
CA ALA A 377 -32.14 2.30 14.79
C ALA A 377 -33.04 3.33 15.50
N THR A 378 -34.35 3.12 15.47
CA THR A 378 -35.34 3.92 16.21
C THR A 378 -36.25 2.98 16.99
N GLY A 379 -36.05 2.93 18.32
CA GLY A 379 -36.73 1.97 19.19
C GLY A 379 -36.48 0.52 18.74
N SER A 380 -37.57 -0.22 18.50
CA SER A 380 -37.52 -1.61 18.06
C SER A 380 -37.26 -1.80 16.56
N LYS A 381 -37.20 -0.72 15.78
CA LYS A 381 -37.01 -0.76 14.32
C LYS A 381 -35.58 -0.40 13.92
N GLY A 382 -35.04 -1.09 12.92
CA GLY A 382 -33.77 -0.73 12.27
C GLY A 382 -34.00 0.43 11.31
N LYS A 383 -33.01 1.32 11.16
CA LYS A 383 -33.08 2.43 10.20
C LYS A 383 -32.37 2.04 8.91
N PHE A 384 -33.01 2.31 7.78
CA PHE A 384 -32.43 2.11 6.46
C PHE A 384 -32.54 3.38 5.63
N TYR A 385 -31.60 3.53 4.70
CA TYR A 385 -31.64 4.56 3.69
C TYR A 385 -32.14 3.96 2.39
N TYR A 386 -32.92 4.71 1.63
CA TYR A 386 -33.23 4.35 0.26
C TYR A 386 -32.86 5.48 -0.67
N TYR A 387 -32.48 5.10 -1.89
CA TYR A 387 -32.28 6.01 -3.01
C TYR A 387 -33.29 5.64 -4.10
N ASP A 388 -34.25 6.53 -4.34
CA ASP A 388 -35.29 6.36 -5.34
C ASP A 388 -34.72 6.66 -6.73
N LEU A 389 -34.76 5.66 -7.62
CA LEU A 389 -34.12 5.75 -8.93
C LEU A 389 -34.88 6.66 -9.92
N ASN A 390 -36.17 6.89 -9.68
CA ASN A 390 -37.01 7.71 -10.56
C ASN A 390 -36.85 9.19 -10.24
N THR A 391 -36.94 9.53 -8.95
CA THR A 391 -36.84 10.91 -8.46
C THR A 391 -35.38 11.35 -8.24
N LYS A 392 -34.45 10.40 -8.18
CA LYS A 392 -33.03 10.63 -7.85
C LYS A 392 -32.83 11.28 -6.48
N THR A 393 -33.70 10.94 -5.53
CA THR A 393 -33.65 11.44 -4.16
C THR A 393 -33.39 10.32 -3.18
N GLY A 394 -32.79 10.64 -2.04
CA GLY A 394 -32.58 9.66 -0.98
C GLY A 394 -33.09 10.14 0.37
N ASN A 395 -33.62 9.19 1.14
CA ASN A 395 -34.29 9.45 2.41
C ASN A 395 -34.15 8.25 3.35
N PHE A 396 -34.48 8.47 4.62
CA PHE A 396 -34.46 7.43 5.64
C PHE A 396 -35.86 6.94 6.01
N GLU A 397 -35.96 5.65 6.27
CA GLU A 397 -37.14 4.99 6.80
C GLU A 397 -36.73 4.03 7.93
N THR A 398 -37.71 3.54 8.69
CA THR A 398 -37.48 2.52 9.71
C THR A 398 -38.35 1.30 9.49
N LEU A 399 -37.79 0.13 9.75
CA LEU A 399 -38.47 -1.14 9.50
C LEU A 399 -38.19 -2.15 10.61
N ASN A 400 -39.06 -3.14 10.74
CA ASN A 400 -38.85 -4.24 11.68
C ASN A 400 -37.49 -4.91 11.44
N LYS A 401 -36.70 -5.11 12.51
CA LYS A 401 -35.33 -5.67 12.45
C LYS A 401 -35.26 -7.10 11.87
N LYS A 402 -36.39 -7.82 11.78
CA LYS A 402 -36.51 -9.14 11.13
C LYS A 402 -36.63 -9.05 9.60
N ALA A 403 -36.98 -7.89 9.05
CA ALA A 403 -36.90 -7.68 7.60
C ALA A 403 -35.43 -7.73 7.16
N ALA A 404 -35.19 -8.11 5.92
CA ALA A 404 -33.86 -8.18 5.35
C ALA A 404 -33.69 -7.17 4.21
N LYS A 405 -32.57 -6.44 4.24
CA LYS A 405 -32.18 -5.46 3.22
C LYS A 405 -30.71 -5.62 2.84
N PRO A 406 -30.30 -5.12 1.67
CA PRO A 406 -28.90 -5.07 1.29
C PRO A 406 -28.03 -4.33 2.31
N VAL A 407 -26.75 -4.70 2.33
CA VAL A 407 -25.72 -4.06 3.14
C VAL A 407 -24.67 -3.49 2.22
N ARG A 408 -24.30 -2.24 2.47
CA ARG A 408 -23.16 -1.60 1.83
C ARG A 408 -22.13 -1.29 2.89
N CYS A 409 -20.98 -1.94 2.84
CA CYS A 409 -19.96 -1.73 3.86
C CYS A 409 -19.18 -0.46 3.57
N VAL A 410 -18.85 0.26 4.64
CA VAL A 410 -17.93 1.40 4.60
C VAL A 410 -16.84 1.22 5.64
N ARG A 411 -15.73 1.89 5.42
CA ARG A 411 -14.72 2.16 6.44
C ARG A 411 -14.36 3.63 6.36
N LYS A 412 -14.24 4.24 7.52
CA LYS A 412 -13.80 5.61 7.64
C LYS A 412 -12.58 5.61 8.50
#